data_AF-A0A8S2SZI8-F1
#
_entry.id   AF-A0A8S2SZI8-F1
#
_cell.length_a   1.000
_cell.length_b   1.000
_cell.length_c   1.000
_cell.angle_alpha   90.00
_cell.angle_beta   90.00
_cell.angle_gamma   90.00
#
_symmetry.space_group_name_H-M   'P 1'
#
loop_
_entity.id
_entity.type
_entity.pdbx_description
1 polymer ?
#
loop_
_entity_poly.entity_id
_entity_poly.type
_entity_poly.pdbx_seq_one_letter_code
_entity_poly.pdbx_strand_id
1 'polypeptide(L)' 'MRREVKVYIDDPDFDPDKIRTKSAAAAGLSAWVINIVSFYEVYCEVEPKRLALEKANAELKAARDKLDIVNRQ' A
#
# COMPACT_ATOMS: atom_id res chain seq x y z
N MET A 1 5.15 -17.22 1.33
CA MET A 1 4.62 -16.19 0.38
C MET A 1 5.64 -15.09 0.05
N ARG A 2 5.86 -14.02 0.86
CA ARG A 2 6.74 -12.88 0.44
C ARG A 2 8.17 -13.29 0.06
N ARG A 3 8.83 -14.13 0.86
CA ARG A 3 10.23 -14.55 0.62
C ARG A 3 10.38 -15.39 -0.64
N GLU A 4 9.41 -16.24 -0.95
CA GLU A 4 9.48 -17.17 -2.08
C GLU A 4 9.19 -16.45 -3.40
N VAL A 5 8.23 -15.51 -3.39
CA VAL A 5 7.89 -14.72 -4.58
C VAL A 5 9.00 -13.73 -4.93
N LYS A 6 9.73 -13.21 -3.94
CA LYS A 6 10.83 -12.26 -4.13
C LYS A 6 11.94 -12.80 -5.04
N VAL A 7 12.26 -14.10 -4.95
CA VAL A 7 13.28 -14.74 -5.78
C VAL A 7 12.93 -14.62 -7.27
N TYR A 8 11.64 -14.68 -7.62
CA TYR A 8 11.18 -14.55 -9.00
C TYR A 8 11.04 -13.10 -9.43
N ILE A 9 10.59 -12.19 -8.55
CA ILE A 9 10.43 -10.77 -8.91
C ILE A 9 11.77 -10.06 -9.08
N ASP A 10 12.78 -10.45 -8.32
CA ASP A 10 14.13 -9.89 -8.43
C ASP A 10 14.91 -10.47 -9.65
N ASP A 11 14.36 -11.49 -10.33
CA ASP A 11 14.94 -12.06 -11.54
C ASP A 11 14.75 -11.09 -12.73
N PRO A 12 15.83 -10.64 -13.40
CA PRO A 12 15.72 -9.74 -14.56
C PRO A 12 14.94 -10.34 -15.73
N ASP A 13 14.76 -11.67 -15.81
CA ASP A 13 13.97 -12.31 -16.85
C ASP A 13 12.47 -12.36 -16.52
N PHE A 14 12.08 -12.08 -15.28
CA PHE A 14 10.69 -11.90 -14.87
C PHE A 14 10.19 -10.47 -15.14
N ASP A 15 10.38 -10.02 -16.38
CA ASP A 15 9.99 -8.69 -16.86
C ASP A 15 8.75 -8.82 -17.77
N PRO A 16 7.63 -8.16 -17.45
CA PRO A 16 6.43 -8.17 -18.29
C PRO A 16 6.67 -7.79 -19.75
N ASP A 17 7.61 -6.88 -20.05
CA ASP A 17 7.91 -6.45 -21.41
C ASP A 17 8.71 -7.52 -22.17
N LYS A 18 9.63 -8.21 -21.50
CA LYS A 18 10.29 -9.39 -22.07
C LYS A 18 9.29 -10.52 -22.31
N ILE A 19 8.43 -10.81 -21.34
CA ILE A 19 7.41 -11.88 -21.41
C ILE A 19 6.40 -11.58 -22.51
N ARG A 20 6.06 -10.30 -22.74
CA ARG A 20 5.14 -9.87 -23.81
C ARG A 20 5.59 -10.31 -25.19
N THR A 21 6.91 -10.40 -25.43
CA THR A 21 7.45 -10.90 -26.70
C THR A 21 7.10 -12.36 -26.98
N LYS A 22 6.72 -13.13 -25.94
CA LYS A 22 6.35 -14.55 -26.00
C LYS A 22 4.84 -14.77 -25.81
N SER A 23 4.22 -14.04 -24.88
CA SER A 23 2.78 -14.16 -24.59
C SER A 23 2.23 -12.92 -23.89
N ALA A 24 1.19 -12.31 -24.48
CA ALA A 24 0.50 -11.16 -23.90
C ALA A 24 -0.27 -11.52 -22.61
N ALA A 25 -0.87 -12.72 -22.55
CA ALA A 25 -1.58 -13.17 -21.36
C ALA A 25 -0.63 -13.40 -20.18
N ALA A 26 0.52 -14.04 -20.44
CA ALA A 26 1.55 -14.23 -19.42
C ALA A 26 2.15 -12.90 -18.95
N ALA A 27 2.34 -11.94 -19.86
CA ALA A 27 2.79 -10.59 -19.50
C ALA A 27 1.80 -9.90 -18.55
N GLY A 28 0.50 -10.00 -18.81
CA GLY A 28 -0.53 -9.47 -17.92
C GLY A 28 -0.48 -10.07 -16.52
N LEU A 29 -0.30 -11.39 -16.41
CA LEU A 29 -0.18 -12.08 -15.12
C LEU A 29 1.11 -11.68 -14.38
N SER A 30 2.25 -11.61 -15.08
CA SER A 30 3.52 -11.19 -14.48
C SER A 30 3.45 -9.77 -13.92
N ALA A 31 2.88 -8.82 -14.68
CA ALA A 31 2.68 -7.45 -14.23
C ALA A 31 1.73 -7.37 -13.03
N TRP A 32 0.65 -8.18 -13.02
CA TRP A 32 -0.26 -8.23 -11.89
C TRP A 32 0.45 -8.73 -10.61
N VAL A 33 1.24 -9.80 -10.70
CA VAL A 33 2.00 -10.34 -9.55
C VAL A 33 2.94 -9.29 -8.97
N ILE A 34 3.72 -8.60 -9.82
CA ILE A 34 4.63 -7.54 -9.39
C ILE A 34 3.86 -6.45 -8.64
N ASN A 35 2.76 -5.97 -9.21
CA ASN A 35 1.96 -4.91 -8.61
C ASN A 35 1.35 -5.31 -7.26
N ILE A 36 0.87 -6.55 -7.11
CA ILE A 36 0.32 -7.04 -5.84
C ILE A 36 1.39 -7.06 -4.74
N VAL A 37 2.60 -7.51 -5.07
CA VAL A 37 3.71 -7.54 -4.11
C VAL A 37 4.14 -6.13 -3.73
N SER A 38 4.37 -5.25 -4.71
CA SER A 38 4.73 -3.85 -4.45
C SER A 38 3.66 -3.10 -3.66
N PHE A 39 2.38 -3.34 -3.95
CA PHE A 39 1.28 -2.76 -3.20
C PHE A 39 1.32 -3.19 -1.73
N TYR A 40 1.53 -4.48 -1.46
CA TYR A 40 1.59 -4.99 -0.10
C TYR A 40 2.76 -4.39 0.70
N GLU A 41 3.92 -4.19 0.07
CA GLU A 41 5.07 -3.54 0.71
C GLU A 41 4.74 -2.12 1.17
N VAL A 42 4.13 -1.33 0.28
CA VAL A 42 3.69 0.03 0.61
C VAL A 42 2.57 0.00 1.64
N TYR A 43 1.63 -0.94 1.54
CA TYR A 43 0.52 -1.08 2.48
C TYR A 43 1.03 -1.25 3.92
N CYS A 44 2.02 -2.12 4.14
CA CYS A 44 2.61 -2.33 5.47
C CYS A 44 3.19 -1.05 6.09
N GLU A 45 3.72 -0.13 5.27
CA GLU A 45 4.24 1.16 5.75
C GLU A 45 3.15 2.22 5.93
N VAL A 46 2.08 2.13 5.14
CA VAL A 46 0.98 3.11 5.13
C VAL A 46 -0.05 2.82 6.21
N GLU A 47 -0.32 1.56 6.51
CA GLU A 47 -1.29 1.13 7.55
C GLU A 47 -1.06 1.80 8.91
N PRO A 48 0.15 1.80 9.51
CA PRO A 48 0.37 2.44 10.81
C PRO A 48 0.22 3.96 10.74
N LYS A 49 0.57 4.58 9.60
CA LYS A 49 0.40 6.02 9.37
C LYS A 49 -1.09 6.38 9.30
N ARG A 50 -1.92 5.52 8.69
CA ARG A 50 -3.37 5.71 8.63
C ARG A 50 -4.00 5.63 10.02
N LEU A 51 -3.61 4.65 10.84
CA LEU A 51 -4.08 4.53 12.23
C LEU A 51 -3.66 5.74 13.07
N ALA A 52 -2.41 6.18 12.96
CA ALA A 52 -1.91 7.36 13.68
C ALA A 52 -2.67 8.64 13.28
N LEU A 53 -2.93 8.81 11.98
CA LEU A 53 -3.72 9.93 11.47
C LEU A 53 -5.15 9.91 11.99
N GLU A 54 -5.81 8.76 11.99
CA GLU A 54 -7.17 8.60 12.53
C GLU A 54 -7.22 8.97 14.01
N LYS A 55 -6.27 8.47 14.81
CA LYS A 55 -6.15 8.80 16.23
C LYS A 55 -5.96 10.30 16.45
N ALA A 56 -5.03 10.93 15.74
CA ALA A 56 -4.77 12.37 15.88
C ALA A 56 -6.00 13.21 15.49
N ASN A 57 -6.74 12.80 14.45
CA ASN A 57 -7.98 13.46 14.06
C ASN A 57 -9.08 13.32 15.12
N ALA A 58 -9.20 12.16 15.76
CA ALA A 58 -10.15 11.94 16.85
C ALA A 58 -9.81 12.81 18.08
N GLU A 59 -8.54 12.90 18.46
CA GLU A 59 -8.05 13.76 19.54
C GLU A 59 -8.30 15.24 19.24
N LEU A 60 -7.98 15.68 18.02
CA LEU A 60 -8.22 17.05 17.56
C LEU A 60 -9.71 17.39 17.59
N LYS A 61 -10.58 16.48 17.15
CA LYS A 61 -12.02 16.68 17.21
C LYS A 61 -12.48 16.83 18.66
N ALA A 62 -12.06 15.94 19.55
CA ALA A 62 -12.43 16.00 20.96
C ALA A 62 -11.95 17.31 21.63
N ALA A 63 -10.75 17.79 21.31
CA ALA A 63 -10.23 19.05 21.81
C ALA A 63 -11.03 20.26 21.29
N ARG A 64 -11.37 20.25 19.99
CA ARG A 64 -12.22 21.29 19.37
C ARG A 64 -13.61 21.33 19.98
N ASP A 65 -14.23 20.17 20.21
CA ASP A 65 -15.57 20.09 20.82
C ASP A 65 -15.54 20.67 22.25
N LYS A 66 -14.49 20.38 23.04
CA LYS A 66 -14.30 20.98 24.38
C LYS A 66 -14.12 22.50 24.31
N LEU A 67 -13.33 23.00 23.36
CA LEU A 67 -13.10 24.43 23.19
C LEU A 67 -14.38 25.18 22.80
N ASP A 68 -15.19 24.60 21.91
CA ASP A 68 -16.47 25.20 21.49
C ASP A 68 -17.46 25.32 22.67
N ILE A 69 -17.49 24.31 23.56
CA ILE A 69 -18.29 24.38 24.79
C ILE A 69 -17.84 25.55 25.67
N VAL A 70 -16.52 25.73 25.87
CA VAL A 70 -15.97 26.83 26.67
C VAL A 70 -16.27 28.19 26.03
N ASN A 71 -16.19 28.30 24.70
CA ASN A 71 -16.45 29.56 23.99
C ASN A 71 -17.93 29.97 23.94
N ARG A 72 -18.85 29.04 24.22
CA ARG A 72 -20.30 29.29 24.26
C ARG A 72 -20.82 29.65 25.66
N GLN A 73 -19.97 29.60 26.69
CA GLN A 73 -20.24 30.11 28.03
C GLN A 73 -19.78 31.55 28.17
#